data_AF-A0A2T7G4N7-F1
#
_entry.id   AF-A0A2T7G4N7-F1
#
_cell.length_a   1.000
_cell.length_b   1.000
_cell.length_c   1.000
_cell.angle_alpha   90.00
_cell.angle_beta   90.00
_cell.angle_gamma   90.00
#
_symmetry.space_group_name_H-M   'P 1'
#
loop_
_entity.id
_entity.type
_entity.pdbx_description
1 polymer ?
#
loop_
_entity_poly.entity_id
_entity_poly.type
_entity_poly.pdbx_seq_one_letter_code
_entity_poly.pdbx_strand_id
1 'polypeptide(L)'
;MKPAALNLVKLSVGTANVEDLIAWQATGRARGADGLPRHVTRMWPRRAAELLEGGSIYWVIQGVLQCRQGILRLDELIGQDGIRRCAIVLDPQIIRTATAQKRPFQGWRYLPGSKAPADLAAARAGEDALPANLSAALADIGVL
;
A
#
# COMPACT_ATOMS: atom_id res chain seq x y z
N MET A 1 -4.08 9.81 -15.73
CA MET A 1 -3.50 10.61 -14.63
C MET A 1 -1.99 10.36 -14.61
N LYS A 2 -1.14 11.37 -14.48
CA LYS A 2 0.31 11.14 -14.40
C LYS A 2 0.64 10.37 -13.11
N PRO A 3 1.51 9.34 -13.13
CA PRO A 3 1.92 8.67 -11.91
C PRO A 3 2.63 9.67 -10.99
N ALA A 4 2.30 9.64 -9.70
CA ALA A 4 2.95 10.51 -8.71
C ALA A 4 4.47 10.29 -8.73
N ALA A 5 5.24 11.37 -8.58
CA ALA A 5 6.70 11.31 -8.68
C ALA A 5 7.32 10.39 -7.62
N LEU A 6 6.70 10.31 -6.44
CA LEU A 6 7.18 9.54 -5.30
C LEU A 6 6.06 8.79 -4.60
N ASN A 7 6.34 7.56 -4.22
CA ASN A 7 5.44 6.68 -3.49
C ASN A 7 6.21 5.98 -2.35
N LEU A 8 5.48 5.22 -1.54
CA LEU A 8 6.04 4.30 -0.56
C LEU A 8 5.77 2.86 -1.00
N VAL A 9 6.65 1.93 -0.63
CA VAL A 9 6.40 0.49 -0.68
C VAL A 9 6.63 -0.11 0.70
N LYS A 10 5.72 -0.98 1.13
CA LYS A 10 5.73 -1.54 2.48
C LYS A 10 5.24 -3.00 2.49
N LEU A 11 5.88 -3.83 3.32
CA LEU A 11 5.38 -5.17 3.61
C LEU A 11 4.11 -5.11 4.49
N SER A 12 3.07 -5.82 4.07
CA SER A 12 1.87 -6.09 4.89
C SER A 12 2.04 -7.45 5.57
N VAL A 13 2.69 -7.45 6.73
CA VAL A 13 2.96 -8.67 7.50
C VAL A 13 1.67 -9.14 8.17
N GLY A 14 1.40 -10.45 8.13
CA GLY A 14 0.19 -11.05 8.69
C GLY A 14 -1.04 -10.99 7.77
N THR A 15 -0.90 -10.45 6.56
CA THR A 15 -1.94 -10.42 5.52
C THR A 15 -1.67 -11.54 4.51
N ALA A 16 -2.68 -12.32 4.11
CA ALA A 16 -2.51 -13.36 3.08
C ALA A 16 -2.84 -12.85 1.67
N ASN A 17 -3.82 -11.96 1.52
CA ASN A 17 -4.25 -11.40 0.24
C ASN A 17 -4.78 -9.95 0.38
N VAL A 18 -5.25 -9.35 -0.71
CA VAL A 18 -5.75 -7.97 -0.71
C VAL A 18 -7.04 -7.84 0.12
N GLU A 19 -7.90 -8.85 0.10
CA GLU A 19 -9.15 -8.92 0.85
C GLU A 19 -8.90 -8.87 2.35
N ASP A 20 -7.90 -9.59 2.84
CA ASP A 20 -7.48 -9.57 4.25
C ASP A 20 -6.99 -8.18 4.66
N LEU A 21 -6.29 -7.46 3.77
CA LEU A 21 -5.87 -6.08 4.02
C LEU A 21 -7.08 -5.16 4.15
N ILE A 22 -8.07 -5.30 3.24
CA ILE A 22 -9.33 -4.57 3.29
C ILE A 22 -10.05 -4.84 4.62
N ALA A 23 -10.20 -6.12 4.99
CA ALA A 23 -10.84 -6.54 6.22
C ALA A 23 -10.12 -5.99 7.47
N TRP A 24 -8.79 -6.03 7.49
CA TRP A 24 -7.99 -5.45 8.56
C TRP A 24 -8.21 -3.93 8.68
N GLN A 25 -8.20 -3.21 7.56
CA GLN A 25 -8.41 -1.75 7.53
C GLN A 25 -9.85 -1.34 7.86
N ALA A 26 -10.81 -2.27 7.82
CA ALA A 26 -12.16 -2.04 8.32
C ALA A 26 -12.25 -2.05 9.86
N THR A 27 -11.26 -2.62 10.55
CA THR A 27 -11.25 -2.67 12.02
C THR A 27 -10.96 -1.30 12.63
N GLY A 28 -11.52 -1.05 13.83
CA GLY A 28 -11.24 0.19 14.57
C GLY A 28 -9.76 0.37 14.94
N ARG A 29 -8.99 -0.72 15.05
CA ARG A 29 -7.54 -0.68 15.33
C ARG A 29 -6.73 -0.07 14.20
N ALA A 30 -7.16 -0.27 12.96
CA ALA A 30 -6.49 0.24 11.77
C ALA A 30 -6.93 1.66 11.40
N ARG A 31 -7.96 2.21 12.06
CA ARG A 31 -8.57 3.51 11.71
C ARG A 31 -8.18 4.63 12.67
N GLY A 32 -8.24 5.86 12.17
CA GLY A 32 -8.22 7.08 12.96
C GLY A 32 -9.60 7.39 13.57
N ALA A 33 -9.68 8.45 14.37
CA ALA A 33 -10.94 8.94 14.93
C ALA A 33 -11.92 9.42 13.84
N ASP A 34 -11.40 9.80 12.68
CA ASP A 34 -12.13 10.17 11.47
C ASP A 34 -12.60 8.96 10.64
N GLY A 35 -12.32 7.73 11.10
CA GLY A 35 -12.69 6.51 10.41
C GLY A 35 -11.80 6.14 9.22
N LEU A 36 -10.78 6.94 8.90
CA LEU A 36 -9.88 6.65 7.79
C LEU A 36 -8.82 5.62 8.19
N PRO A 37 -8.44 4.68 7.29
CA PRO A 37 -7.33 3.79 7.56
C PRO A 37 -6.04 4.57 7.76
N ARG A 38 -5.23 4.14 8.72
CA ARG A 38 -3.92 4.72 8.96
C ARG A 38 -2.86 3.67 9.23
N HIS A 39 -1.67 3.89 8.70
CA HIS A 39 -0.50 3.10 9.05
C HIS A 39 0.43 3.89 9.96
N VAL A 40 0.56 3.46 11.21
CA VAL A 40 1.43 4.10 12.20
C VAL A 40 2.85 3.58 12.07
N THR A 41 3.82 4.48 11.93
CA THR A 41 5.26 4.20 11.89
C THR A 41 6.02 5.08 12.87
N ARG A 42 7.16 4.58 13.37
CA ARG A 42 8.05 5.36 14.24
C ARG A 42 8.84 6.43 13.46
N MET A 43 9.12 6.17 12.18
CA MET A 43 9.94 7.07 11.36
C MET A 43 9.08 7.95 10.47
N TRP A 44 9.26 9.26 10.56
CA TRP A 44 8.63 10.21 9.66
C TRP A 44 9.27 10.17 8.26
N PRO A 45 8.50 10.11 7.16
CA PRO A 45 9.04 10.20 5.81
C PRO A 45 9.73 11.55 5.56
N ARG A 46 11.06 11.54 5.35
CA ARG A 46 11.84 12.76 5.08
C ARG A 46 11.39 13.54 3.83
N ARG A 47 10.78 12.86 2.86
CA ARG A 47 10.26 13.43 1.61
C ARG A 47 8.74 13.57 1.66
N ALA A 48 8.21 14.04 2.79
CA ALA A 48 6.78 14.13 3.05
C ALA A 48 6.03 14.99 2.01
N ALA A 49 6.57 16.17 1.65
CA ALA A 49 5.93 17.05 0.68
C ALA A 49 5.69 16.35 -0.66
N GLU A 50 6.71 15.69 -1.21
CA GLU A 50 6.61 14.94 -2.47
C GLU A 50 5.63 13.75 -2.39
N LEU A 51 5.52 13.10 -1.23
CA LEU A 51 4.53 12.04 -1.02
C LEU A 51 3.09 12.58 -1.00
N LEU A 52 2.89 13.81 -0.51
CA LEU A 52 1.58 14.44 -0.43
C LEU A 52 1.13 15.07 -1.76
N GLU A 53 2.03 15.17 -2.75
CA GLU A 53 1.71 15.52 -4.14
C GLU A 53 1.12 14.33 -4.91
N GLY A 54 0.11 13.66 -4.32
CA GLY A 54 -0.62 12.55 -4.93
C GLY A 54 0.04 11.17 -4.81
N GLY A 55 1.04 11.02 -3.95
CA GLY A 55 1.73 9.75 -3.71
C GLY A 55 0.83 8.68 -3.08
N SER A 56 1.25 7.43 -3.21
CA SER A 56 0.55 6.26 -2.67
C SER A 56 1.47 5.39 -1.83
N ILE A 57 0.89 4.59 -0.94
CA ILE A 57 1.56 3.42 -0.36
C ILE A 57 1.21 2.18 -1.16
N TYR A 58 2.23 1.42 -1.58
CA TYR A 58 2.11 0.15 -2.26
C TYR A 58 2.37 -0.99 -1.30
N TRP A 59 1.46 -1.97 -1.29
CA TRP A 59 1.47 -3.06 -0.34
C TRP A 59 2.05 -4.33 -0.96
N VAL A 60 3.07 -4.86 -0.28
CA VAL A 60 3.66 -6.16 -0.57
C VAL A 60 3.07 -7.18 0.38
N ILE A 61 2.32 -8.13 -0.17
CA ILE A 61 1.62 -9.20 0.54
C ILE A 61 2.22 -10.51 0.07
N GLN A 62 2.69 -11.35 1.01
CA GLN A 62 3.35 -12.63 0.71
C GLN A 62 4.48 -12.50 -0.33
N GLY A 63 5.30 -11.45 -0.22
CA GLY A 63 6.43 -11.20 -1.15
C GLY A 63 6.06 -10.55 -2.48
N VAL A 64 4.77 -10.33 -2.75
CA VAL A 64 4.27 -9.77 -4.01
C VAL A 64 3.62 -8.41 -3.76
N LEU A 65 4.03 -7.37 -4.50
CA LEU A 65 3.33 -6.09 -4.56
C LEU A 65 2.04 -6.28 -5.35
N GLN A 66 0.88 -5.98 -4.78
CA GLN A 66 -0.43 -6.33 -5.37
C GLN A 66 -1.46 -5.19 -5.40
N CYS A 67 -1.30 -4.17 -4.56
CA CYS A 67 -2.24 -3.07 -4.49
C CYS A 67 -1.58 -1.80 -3.93
N ARG A 68 -2.29 -0.67 -4.06
CA ARG A 68 -1.91 0.63 -3.50
C ARG A 68 -3.09 1.37 -2.89
N GLN A 69 -2.78 2.36 -2.07
CA GLN A 69 -3.73 3.35 -1.56
C GLN A 69 -3.11 4.74 -1.62
N GLY A 70 -3.93 5.76 -1.92
CA GLY A 70 -3.51 7.15 -1.86
C GLY A 70 -3.10 7.53 -0.43
N ILE A 71 -2.03 8.31 -0.30
CA ILE A 71 -1.65 8.95 0.96
C ILE A 71 -2.38 10.28 1.02
N LEU A 72 -3.28 10.44 1.99
CA LEU A 72 -4.06 11.68 2.14
C LEU A 72 -3.30 12.72 2.94
N ARG A 73 -2.67 12.30 4.04
CA ARG A 73 -1.89 13.17 4.93
C ARG A 73 -0.99 12.36 5.87
N LEU A 74 -0.10 13.07 6.55
CA LEU A 74 0.75 12.54 7.60
C LEU A 74 0.42 13.25 8.92
N ASP A 75 -0.16 12.50 9.85
CA ASP A 75 -0.57 13.04 11.14
C ASP A 75 0.45 12.67 12.23
N GLU A 76 0.66 13.58 13.17
CA GLU A 76 1.38 13.25 14.39
C GLU A 76 0.53 12.38 15.30
N LEU A 77 1.14 11.33 15.85
CA LEU A 77 0.53 10.49 16.87
C LEU A 77 1.50 10.32 18.03
N ILE A 78 1.13 10.79 19.21
CA ILE A 78 1.86 10.52 20.44
C ILE A 78 1.29 9.23 21.05
N GLY A 79 2.14 8.21 21.20
CA GLY A 79 1.73 6.98 21.87
C GLY A 79 1.57 7.17 23.37
N GLN A 80 0.93 6.21 24.04
CA GLN A 80 0.83 6.20 25.50
C GLN A 80 2.20 6.15 26.21
N ASP A 81 3.23 5.70 25.49
CA ASP A 81 4.63 5.71 25.91
C ASP A 81 5.34 7.07 25.72
N GLY A 82 4.61 8.11 25.31
CA GLY A 82 5.15 9.44 25.01
C GLY A 82 5.96 9.53 23.71
N ILE A 83 6.11 8.42 22.97
CA ILE A 83 6.92 8.41 21.74
C ILE A 83 6.10 8.98 20.59
N ARG A 84 6.65 10.03 19.96
CA ARG A 84 6.13 10.62 18.73
C ARG A 84 6.23 9.62 17.57
N ARG A 85 5.12 9.45 16.84
CA ARG A 85 4.99 8.59 15.67
C ARG A 85 4.32 9.35 14.53
N CYS A 86 4.50 8.83 13.32
CA CYS A 86 3.82 9.30 12.12
C CYS A 86 2.69 8.35 11.79
N ALA A 87 1.46 8.84 11.71
CA ALA A 87 0.33 8.13 11.14
C ALA A 87 0.20 8.52 9.66
N ILE A 88 0.49 7.57 8.77
CA ILE A 88 0.24 7.73 7.34
C ILE A 88 -1.25 7.47 7.12
N VAL A 89 -2.03 8.51 6.90
CA VAL A 89 -3.48 8.41 6.69
C VAL A 89 -3.75 8.12 5.22
N LEU A 90 -4.58 7.10 4.97
CA LEU A 90 -4.77 6.51 3.66
C LEU A 90 -6.19 6.74 3.16
N ASP A 91 -6.30 6.82 1.83
CA ASP A 91 -7.57 6.70 1.14
C ASP A 91 -8.18 5.31 1.42
N PRO A 92 -9.45 5.21 1.84
CA PRO A 92 -10.11 3.93 2.05
C PRO A 92 -10.16 3.04 0.80
N GLN A 93 -10.09 3.63 -0.39
CA GLN A 93 -10.09 2.90 -1.65
C GLN A 93 -8.74 2.20 -1.89
N ILE A 94 -8.77 0.86 -1.85
CA ILE A 94 -7.65 0.02 -2.27
C ILE A 94 -7.74 -0.22 -3.79
N ILE A 95 -6.67 0.11 -4.50
CA ILE A 95 -6.56 -0.03 -5.94
C ILE A 95 -5.61 -1.20 -6.24
N ARG A 96 -6.07 -2.22 -6.95
CA ARG A 96 -5.22 -3.33 -7.40
C ARG A 96 -4.25 -2.85 -8.48
N THR A 97 -3.03 -3.36 -8.44
CA THR A 97 -1.97 -3.02 -9.40
C THR A 97 -1.45 -4.27 -10.08
N ALA A 98 -0.75 -4.10 -11.20
CA ALA A 98 0.07 -5.16 -11.76
C ALA A 98 1.01 -5.71 -10.67
N THR A 99 1.18 -7.03 -10.64
CA THR A 99 1.95 -7.68 -9.59
C THR A 99 3.44 -7.54 -9.81
N ALA A 100 4.22 -7.36 -8.74
CA ALA A 100 5.69 -7.37 -8.84
C ALA A 100 6.31 -8.09 -7.64
N GLN A 101 7.17 -9.08 -7.91
CA GLN A 101 7.94 -9.76 -6.86
C GLN A 101 8.87 -8.78 -6.14
N LYS A 102 8.91 -8.86 -4.81
CA LYS A 102 9.75 -8.00 -3.96
C LYS A 102 10.55 -8.86 -2.98
N ARG A 103 11.85 -8.61 -2.93
CA ARG A 103 12.72 -9.17 -1.89
C ARG A 103 12.27 -8.66 -0.51
N PRO A 104 12.43 -9.44 0.57
CA PRO A 104 12.17 -8.98 1.93
C PRO A 104 12.93 -7.70 2.25
N PHE A 105 12.28 -6.76 2.95
CA PHE A 105 12.88 -5.55 3.48
C PHE A 105 12.21 -5.14 4.78
N GLN A 106 12.91 -4.37 5.61
CA GLN A 106 12.37 -3.85 6.86
C GLN A 106 11.72 -2.48 6.65
N GLY A 107 10.57 -2.26 7.30
CA GLY A 107 9.89 -0.97 7.34
C GLY A 107 9.22 -0.63 6.01
N TRP A 108 9.44 0.59 5.53
CA TRP A 108 8.97 1.09 4.24
C TRP A 108 10.16 1.63 3.44
N ARG A 109 10.03 1.68 2.12
CA ARG A 109 11.02 2.28 1.21
C ARG A 109 10.34 3.27 0.29
N TYR A 110 11.09 4.25 -0.20
CA TYR A 110 10.62 5.07 -1.31
C TYR A 110 10.53 4.24 -2.58
N LEU A 111 9.46 4.45 -3.32
CA LEU A 111 9.20 3.87 -4.63
C LEU A 111 9.07 5.02 -5.63
N PRO A 112 10.06 5.25 -6.51
CA PRO A 112 9.94 6.24 -7.57
C PRO A 112 8.70 5.97 -8.44
N GLY A 113 7.99 7.00 -8.86
CA GLY A 113 6.81 6.87 -9.73
C GLY A 113 7.06 6.07 -11.00
N SER A 114 8.26 6.23 -11.59
CA SER A 114 8.71 5.49 -12.78
C SER A 114 8.95 3.99 -12.54
N LYS A 115 8.93 3.54 -11.28
CA LYS A 115 9.08 2.12 -10.89
C LYS A 115 7.81 1.57 -10.25
N ALA A 116 6.76 2.38 -10.15
CA ALA A 116 5.49 1.96 -9.60
C ALA A 116 4.73 1.09 -10.62
N PRO A 117 4.22 -0.09 -10.24
CA PRO A 117 3.38 -0.89 -11.13
C PRO A 117 2.10 -0.14 -11.51
N ALA A 118 1.61 -0.38 -12.73
CA ALA A 118 0.38 0.22 -13.22
C ALA A 118 -0.85 -0.29 -12.45
N ASP A 119 -1.90 0.52 -12.37
CA ASP A 119 -3.19 0.09 -11.85
C ASP A 119 -3.81 -0.95 -12.78
N LEU A 120 -4.44 -1.97 -12.21
CA LEU A 120 -5.33 -2.84 -12.98
C LEU A 120 -6.65 -2.10 -13.20
N ALA A 121 -7.26 -2.31 -14.36
CA ALA A 121 -8.64 -1.92 -14.55
C ALA A 121 -9.48 -2.53 -13.43
N ALA A 122 -10.47 -1.78 -12.92
CA ALA A 122 -11.39 -2.33 -11.94
C ALA A 122 -12.01 -3.60 -12.53
N ALA A 123 -11.69 -4.76 -11.94
CA ALA A 123 -12.27 -6.02 -12.36
C ALA A 123 -13.80 -5.90 -12.25
N ARG A 124 -14.51 -6.29 -13.30
CA ARG A 124 -15.97 -6.45 -13.22
C ARG A 124 -16.24 -7.51 -12.16
N ALA A 125 -17.16 -7.25 -11.24
CA ALA A 125 -17.55 -8.22 -10.23
C ALA A 125 -18.00 -9.53 -10.93
N GLY A 126 -17.20 -10.60 -10.82
CA GLY A 126 -17.48 -11.89 -11.46
C GLY A 126 -16.31 -12.57 -12.18
N GLU A 127 -15.17 -11.91 -12.36
CA GLU A 127 -13.94 -12.61 -12.81
C GLU A 127 -13.22 -13.22 -11.60
N ASP A 128 -13.17 -14.55 -11.54
CA ASP A 128 -12.47 -15.29 -10.50
C ASP A 128 -11.02 -14.79 -10.40
N ALA A 129 -10.69 -14.21 -9.24
CA ALA A 129 -9.35 -13.72 -8.97
C ALA A 129 -8.38 -14.90 -9.02
N LEU A 130 -7.56 -14.94 -10.08
CA LEU A 130 -6.50 -15.94 -10.18
C LEU A 130 -5.62 -15.85 -8.93
N PRO A 131 -5.31 -16.99 -8.28
CA PRO A 131 -4.44 -17.03 -7.12
C PRO A 131 -3.15 -16.24 -7.37
N ALA A 132 -2.72 -15.42 -6.41
CA ALA A 132 -1.61 -14.47 -6.58
C ALA A 132 -0.29 -15.13 -7.04
N ASN A 133 -0.09 -16.40 -6.71
CA ASN A 133 1.04 -17.22 -7.18
C ASN A 133 0.97 -17.54 -8.69
N LEU A 134 -0.23 -17.70 -9.25
CA LEU A 134 -0.43 -17.97 -10.68
C LEU A 134 -0.26 -16.71 -11.53
N SER A 135 -0.79 -15.57 -11.06
CA SER A 135 -0.63 -14.28 -11.77
C SER A 135 0.83 -13.85 -11.85
N ALA A 136 1.61 -14.09 -10.80
CA ALA A 136 3.04 -13.78 -10.80
C ALA A 136 3.84 -14.66 -11.77
N ALA A 137 3.45 -15.93 -11.95
CA ALA A 137 4.09 -16.84 -12.90
C ALA A 137 3.80 -16.44 -14.36
N LEU A 138 2.59 -15.94 -14.66
CA LEU A 138 2.24 -15.46 -16.00
C LEU A 138 2.97 -14.17 -16.39
N ALA A 139 3.15 -13.26 -15.44
CA ALA A 139 3.91 -12.02 -15.65
C ALA A 139 5.40 -12.28 -15.94
N ASP A 140 5.98 -13.38 -15.43
CA ASP A 140 7.38 -13.77 -15.65
C ASP A 140 7.61 -14.36 -17.06
N ILE A 141 6.56 -14.87 -17.71
CA ILE A 141 6.61 -15.47 -19.06
C ILE A 141 6.24 -14.45 -20.16
N GLY A 142 5.92 -13.21 -19.81
CA GLY A 142 5.69 -12.13 -20.77
C GLY A 142 4.35 -12.21 -21.51
N VAL A 143 3.34 -12.86 -20.93
CA VAL A 143 1.98 -12.88 -21.47
C VAL A 143 1.13 -11.86 -20.71
N LEU A 144 1.10 -10.63 -21.21
CA LEU A 144 0.08 -9.60 -20.95
C LEU A 144 -0.30 -8.95 -22.28
#